data_AF-A0A9D4BL98-F1
#
_entry.id   AF-A0A9D4BL98-F1
#
_cell.length_a   1.000
_cell.length_b   1.000
_cell.length_c   1.000
_cell.angle_alpha   90.00
_cell.angle_beta   90.00
_cell.angle_gamma   90.00
#
_symmetry.space_group_name_H-M   'P 1'
#
loop_
_entity.id
_entity.type
_entity.pdbx_description
1 polymer ?
#
loop_
_entity_poly.entity_id
_entity_poly.type
_entity_poly.pdbx_seq_one_letter_code
_entity_poly.pdbx_strand_id
1 'polypeptide(L)'
;MTSVPDDHERQSSASVTQRIVSLLNEHLGIQITPSDIDIAHRLEKFKPTENRPVIIKFVRRQTKIDILQKAKLFKGTGIFVNEDLTKLNAEVWPQCDSKIELT
;
A
#
# COMPACT_ATOMS: atom_id res chain seq x y z
N MET A 1 3.72 -4.73 -1.44
CA MET A 1 3.64 -5.40 -0.13
C MET A 1 4.19 -4.47 0.94
N THR A 2 3.31 -3.88 1.73
CA THR A 2 3.62 -2.81 2.70
C THR A 2 3.89 -3.40 4.09
N SER A 3 5.13 -3.28 4.57
CA SER A 3 5.54 -3.67 5.93
C SER A 3 5.03 -2.66 6.97
N VAL A 4 3.72 -2.65 7.22
CA VAL A 4 3.13 -1.83 8.29
C VAL A 4 3.36 -2.56 9.63
N PRO A 5 3.74 -1.90 10.73
CA PRO A 5 3.94 -2.57 12.02
C PRO A 5 2.70 -3.35 12.49
N ASP A 6 2.88 -4.57 12.97
CA ASP A 6 1.80 -5.51 13.32
C ASP A 6 1.83 -5.89 14.81
N ASP A 7 1.11 -5.13 15.63
CA ASP A 7 1.24 -5.21 17.10
C ASP A 7 0.39 -6.34 17.75
N HIS A 8 -0.65 -6.86 17.08
CA HIS A 8 -1.63 -7.79 17.67
C HIS A 8 -2.22 -8.79 16.67
N GLU A 9 -2.55 -10.00 17.16
CA GLU A 9 -3.10 -11.10 16.35
C GLU A 9 -4.40 -10.72 15.62
N ARG A 10 -5.32 -10.02 16.32
CA ARG A 10 -6.56 -9.50 15.75
C ARG A 10 -6.48 -7.98 15.62
N GLN A 11 -6.52 -7.50 14.38
CA GLN A 11 -6.72 -6.09 14.07
C GLN A 11 -8.04 -5.94 13.29
N SER A 12 -8.86 -4.97 13.68
CA SER A 12 -10.05 -4.58 12.91
C SER A 12 -9.61 -3.90 11.61
N SER A 13 -10.37 -4.10 10.53
CA SER A 13 -10.16 -3.39 9.26
C SER A 13 -10.11 -1.88 9.46
N ALA A 14 -10.94 -1.32 10.35
CA ALA A 14 -10.95 0.10 10.65
C ALA A 14 -9.62 0.60 11.24
N SER A 15 -9.00 -0.19 12.12
CA SER A 15 -7.71 0.14 12.73
C SER A 15 -6.57 0.06 11.72
N VAL A 16 -6.60 -0.95 10.85
CA VAL A 16 -5.64 -1.12 9.74
C VAL A 16 -5.73 0.06 8.77
N THR A 17 -6.95 0.47 8.38
CA THR A 17 -7.20 1.63 7.52
C THR A 17 -6.65 2.91 8.15
N GLN A 18 -6.96 3.17 9.42
CA GLN A 18 -6.45 4.35 10.14
C GLN A 18 -4.92 4.42 10.11
N ARG A 19 -4.25 3.31 10.40
CA ARG A 19 -2.78 3.26 10.44
C ARG A 19 -2.14 3.50 9.07
N ILE A 20 -2.75 2.96 8.02
CA ILE A 20 -2.31 3.19 6.64
C ILE A 20 -2.46 4.67 6.27
N VAL A 21 -3.59 5.28 6.61
CA VAL A 21 -3.83 6.70 6.34
C VAL A 21 -2.79 7.56 7.02
N SER A 22 -2.51 7.33 8.32
CA SER A 22 -1.45 8.04 9.03
C SER A 22 -0.08 7.88 8.35
N LEU A 23 0.31 6.65 8.02
CA LEU A 23 1.59 6.38 7.36
C LEU A 23 1.73 7.05 5.99
N LEU A 24 0.68 6.99 5.17
CA LEU A 24 0.69 7.60 3.83
C LEU A 24 0.75 9.13 3.94
N ASN A 25 0.00 9.74 4.87
CA ASN A 25 -0.01 11.18 5.04
C ASN A 25 1.33 11.70 5.61
N GLU A 26 1.90 11.01 6.60
CA GLU A 26 3.17 11.38 7.24
C GLU A 26 4.36 11.26 6.28
N HIS A 27 4.47 10.16 5.53
CA HIS A 27 5.64 9.90 4.69
C HIS A 27 5.54 10.45 3.27
N LEU A 28 4.33 10.46 2.67
CA LEU A 28 4.17 10.87 1.27
C LEU A 28 3.67 12.31 1.11
N GLY A 29 3.25 12.96 2.20
CA GLY A 29 2.66 14.31 2.16
C GLY A 29 1.40 14.37 1.29
N ILE A 30 0.67 13.26 1.17
CA ILE A 30 -0.63 13.20 0.47
C ILE A 30 -1.72 13.41 1.53
N GLN A 31 -2.87 13.95 1.13
CA GLN A 31 -4.06 14.04 1.98
C GLN A 31 -5.01 12.89 1.64
N ILE A 32 -4.86 11.76 2.33
CA ILE A 32 -5.75 10.61 2.21
C ILE A 32 -6.62 10.52 3.45
N THR A 33 -7.88 10.16 3.23
CA THR A 33 -8.86 9.89 4.29
C THR A 33 -9.25 8.42 4.30
N PRO A 34 -9.85 7.90 5.39
CA PRO A 34 -10.39 6.55 5.40
C PRO A 34 -11.43 6.29 4.29
N SER A 35 -12.10 7.34 3.79
CA SER A 35 -13.09 7.24 2.71
C SER A 35 -12.50 6.98 1.32
N ASP A 36 -11.19 7.19 1.15
CA ASP A 36 -10.47 6.88 -0.08
C ASP A 36 -10.06 5.40 -0.18
N ILE A 37 -10.23 4.66 0.92
CA ILE A 37 -9.92 3.23 1.03
C ILE A 37 -11.23 2.45 1.09
N ASP A 38 -11.44 1.58 0.11
CA ASP A 38 -12.59 0.67 0.06
C ASP A 38 -12.37 -0.51 1.01
N ILE A 39 -11.21 -1.16 0.89
CA ILE A 39 -10.87 -2.35 1.68
C ILE A 39 -9.40 -2.29 2.08
N ALA A 40 -9.08 -2.52 3.36
CA ALA A 40 -7.72 -2.76 3.81
C ALA A 40 -7.70 -3.91 4.82
N HIS A 41 -6.85 -4.92 4.57
CA HIS A 41 -6.68 -6.04 5.50
C HIS A 41 -5.28 -6.65 5.40
N ARG A 42 -4.84 -7.25 6.50
CA ARG A 42 -3.59 -8.00 6.59
C ARG A 42 -3.72 -9.32 5.84
N LEU A 43 -2.69 -9.66 5.09
CA LEU A 43 -2.52 -10.97 4.48
C LEU A 43 -1.77 -11.89 5.44
N GLU A 44 -1.97 -13.20 5.27
CA GLU A 44 -1.31 -14.26 6.04
C GLU A 44 -1.70 -14.37 7.53
N LYS A 45 -1.22 -15.45 8.16
CA LYS A 45 -1.39 -15.70 9.60
C LYS A 45 -0.45 -14.82 10.40
N PHE A 46 -0.90 -14.36 11.57
CA PHE A 46 -0.09 -13.55 12.47
C PHE A 46 1.16 -14.33 12.89
N LYS A 47 2.31 -13.65 12.82
CA LYS A 47 3.58 -14.14 13.36
C LYS A 47 4.20 -13.03 14.19
N PRO A 48 4.54 -13.27 15.47
CA PRO A 48 5.09 -12.23 16.35
C PRO A 48 6.39 -11.57 15.87
N THR A 49 7.13 -12.25 14.99
CA THR A 49 8.46 -11.84 14.51
C THR A 49 8.40 -11.11 13.16
N GLU A 50 7.24 -11.06 12.50
CA GLU A 50 7.13 -10.57 11.12
C GLU A 50 5.93 -9.64 10.96
N ASN A 51 6.15 -8.54 10.23
CA ASN A 51 5.06 -7.66 9.83
C ASN A 51 4.33 -8.26 8.63
N ARG A 52 3.07 -8.67 8.83
CA ARG A 52 2.22 -9.16 7.75
C ARG A 52 2.00 -8.10 6.67
N PRO A 53 2.11 -8.42 5.37
CA PRO A 53 1.81 -7.45 4.33
C PRO A 53 0.32 -7.06 4.38
N VAL A 54 0.01 -5.83 3.99
CA VAL A 54 -1.37 -5.35 3.86
C VAL A 54 -1.74 -5.25 2.39
N ILE A 55 -2.94 -5.73 2.04
CA ILE A 55 -3.55 -5.45 0.74
C ILE A 55 -4.58 -4.33 0.89
N ILE A 56 -4.52 -3.37 -0.03
CA ILE A 56 -5.33 -2.16 0.01
C ILE A 56 -6.03 -1.99 -1.34
N LYS A 57 -7.34 -1.82 -1.30
CA LYS A 57 -8.15 -1.39 -2.43
C LYS A 57 -8.56 0.07 -2.23
N PHE A 58 -8.09 0.94 -3.11
CA PHE A 58 -8.50 2.34 -3.14
C PHE A 58 -9.78 2.52 -3.94
N VAL A 59 -10.61 3.48 -3.55
CA VAL A 59 -11.84 3.84 -4.26
C VAL A 59 -11.50 4.45 -5.63
N ARG A 60 -10.48 5.31 -5.67
CA ARG A 60 -10.07 6.04 -6.88
C ARG A 60 -8.75 5.48 -7.41
N ARG A 61 -8.72 5.17 -8.71
CA ARG A 61 -7.49 4.75 -9.40
C ARG A 61 -6.40 5.82 -9.34
N GLN A 62 -6.79 7.10 -9.47
CA GLN A 62 -5.83 8.22 -9.43
C GLN A 62 -5.07 8.26 -8.10
N THR A 63 -5.77 8.14 -6.97
CA THR A 63 -5.15 8.09 -5.64
C THR A 63 -4.10 6.99 -5.53
N LYS A 64 -4.38 5.79 -6.07
CA LYS A 64 -3.42 4.69 -6.11
C LYS A 64 -2.18 5.05 -6.92
N ILE A 65 -2.36 5.67 -8.10
CA ILE A 65 -1.24 6.07 -8.97
C ILE A 65 -0.37 7.12 -8.27
N ASP A 66 -0.98 8.14 -7.66
CA ASP A 66 -0.26 9.20 -6.95
C ASP A 66 0.57 8.63 -5.78
N ILE A 67 0.02 7.66 -5.03
CA ILE A 67 0.75 6.93 -3.98
C ILE A 67 1.93 6.17 -4.58
N LEU A 68 1.72 5.42 -5.66
CA LEU A 68 2.76 4.59 -6.28
C LEU A 68 3.92 5.43 -6.84
N GLN A 69 3.61 6.57 -7.46
CA GLN A 69 4.64 7.52 -7.93
C GLN A 69 5.50 8.05 -6.78
N LYS A 70 4.89 8.30 -5.62
CA LYS A 70 5.57 8.78 -4.41
C LYS A 70 6.14 7.67 -3.54
N ALA A 71 5.91 6.39 -3.86
CA ALA A 71 6.38 5.26 -3.06
C ALA A 71 7.91 5.23 -2.87
N LYS A 72 8.66 5.86 -3.79
CA LYS A 72 10.11 6.06 -3.69
C LYS A 72 10.51 6.82 -2.41
N LEU A 73 9.62 7.62 -1.81
CA LEU A 73 9.85 8.35 -0.56
C LEU A 73 9.92 7.44 0.68
N PHE A 74 9.41 6.20 0.59
CA PHE A 74 9.57 5.21 1.67
C PHE A 74 10.97 4.58 1.72
N LYS A 75 11.88 4.92 0.81
CA LYS A 75 13.23 4.37 0.79
C LYS A 75 13.97 4.66 2.11
N GLY A 76 14.52 3.63 2.74
CA GLY A 76 15.21 3.72 4.04
C GLY A 76 14.31 3.52 5.26
N THR A 77 12.99 3.46 5.10
CA THR A 77 12.04 3.21 6.21
C THR A 77 11.77 1.72 6.47
N GLY A 78 12.18 0.83 5.55
CA GLY A 78 11.83 -0.59 5.57
C GLY A 78 10.39 -0.89 5.13
N ILE A 79 9.63 0.13 4.71
CA ILE A 79 8.29 0.01 4.17
C ILE A 79 8.36 0.04 2.63
N PHE A 80 7.58 -0.83 1.98
CA PHE A 80 7.53 -0.92 0.52
C PHE A 80 6.10 -0.85 0.00
N VAL A 81 5.82 -0.03 -0.99
CA VAL A 81 4.48 0.02 -1.62
C VAL A 81 4.65 -0.39 -3.07
N ASN A 82 3.97 -1.47 -3.47
CA ASN A 82 4.02 -2.02 -4.82
C ASN A 82 2.60 -2.40 -5.26
N GLU A 83 2.37 -2.41 -6.58
CA GLU A 83 1.12 -2.87 -7.15
C GLU A 83 0.94 -4.38 -6.99
N ASP A 84 -0.29 -4.81 -6.70
CA ASP A 84 -0.66 -6.23 -6.64
C ASP A 84 -1.02 -6.71 -8.04
N LEU A 85 -0.12 -7.51 -8.64
CA LEU A 85 -0.25 -8.01 -10.01
C LEU A 85 -0.29 -9.53 -9.99
N THR A 86 -1.13 -10.10 -10.86
CA THR A 86 -1.02 -11.52 -11.21
C THR A 86 0.29 -11.76 -11.97
N LYS A 87 0.77 -13.02 -11.99
CA LYS A 87 2.01 -13.37 -12.70
C LYS A 87 2.01 -12.91 -14.17
N LEU A 88 0.91 -13.18 -14.88
CA LEU A 88 0.73 -12.76 -16.26
C LEU A 88 0.81 -11.24 -16.41
N ASN A 89 0.16 -10.49 -15.52
CA ASN A 89 0.18 -9.03 -15.57
C ASN A 89 1.56 -8.47 -15.22
N ALA A 90 2.29 -9.12 -14.30
CA ALA A 90 3.64 -8.72 -13.92
C ALA A 90 4.65 -8.90 -15.07
N GLU A 91 4.47 -9.91 -15.93
CA GLU A 91 5.30 -10.11 -17.12
C GLU A 91 5.12 -9.00 -18.17
N VAL A 92 3.90 -8.48 -18.31
CA VAL A 92 3.58 -7.41 -19.27
C VAL A 92 3.82 -6.02 -18.68
N TRP A 93 3.80 -5.88 -17.35
CA TRP A 93 3.90 -4.61 -16.63
C TRP A 93 5.07 -3.70 -17.06
N PRO A 94 6.32 -4.18 -17.24
CA PRO A 94 7.45 -3.34 -17.62
C PRO A 94 7.24 -2.61 -18.95
N GLN A 95 6.45 -3.21 -19.85
CA GLN A 95 6.14 -2.64 -21.16
C GLN A 95 5.14 -1.49 -21.05
N CYS A 96 4.30 -1.49 -20.02
CA CYS A 96 3.28 -0.46 -19.76
C CYS A 96 3.78 0.66 -18.84
N ASP A 97 4.68 0.35 -17.91
CA ASP A 97 5.18 1.30 -16.90
C ASP A 97 5.90 2.50 -17.52
N SER A 98 6.63 2.28 -18.62
CA SER A 98 7.30 3.33 -19.41
C SER A 98 6.36 4.43 -19.94
N LYS A 99 5.04 4.20 -19.97
CA LYS A 99 4.04 5.17 -20.41
C LYS A 99 3.45 6.01 -19.26
N ILE A 100 3.65 5.61 -18.01
CA ILE A 100 3.12 6.31 -16.82
C ILE A 100 4.02 7.49 -16.43
N GLU A 101 5.30 7.50 -16.81
CA GLU A 101 6.22 8.63 -16.59
C GLU A 101 6.08 9.77 -17.63
N LEU A 102 5.24 9.62 -18.67
CA LEU A 102 5.13 10.55 -19.80
C LEU A 102 3.87 11.44 -19.79
N THR A 103 3.07 11.45 -18.72
CA THR A 103 1.86 12.30 -18.60
C THR A 103 1.85 13.03 -17.27
#